data_AF-A0A498MPW8-F1
#
_entry.id   AF-A0A498MPW8-F1
#
_cell.length_a   1.000
_cell.length_b   1.000
_cell.length_c   1.000
_cell.angle_alpha   90.00
_cell.angle_beta   90.00
_cell.angle_gamma   90.00
#
_symmetry.space_group_name_H-M   'P 1'
#
loop_
_entity.id
_entity.type
_entity.pdbx_description
1 polymer ?
#
loop_
_entity_poly.entity_id
_entity_poly.type
_entity_poly.pdbx_seq_one_letter_code
_entity_poly.pdbx_strand_id
1 'polypeptide(L)'
;MVSQRHKRKARLADFGISRRLKQGETTLRTRIAGTRCWKAKETINEKVNTNYKRSSDIQVAGMLVYYILSGGHHPFGEDVDCEYNISRGRYSLEHLDDDVAKDLVEWMINENPNERPTVEQTLAHPFFWTDDRRVRYLKILGNEKEAENCRNADEELLNVISKHTEGKSFSEWKTKFPSELVQKLDGKKKVYPENTLGLLRFIRNLHEHYKADAVKINLMALFPDLFGSVYIFAKERGWNSRESVIMDINSAS
;
A
#
# COMPACT_ATOMS: atom_id res chain seq x y z
N MET A 1 24.53 17.32 -0.08
CA MET A 1 23.71 18.28 0.67
C MET A 1 22.55 17.53 1.30
N VAL A 2 22.57 17.34 2.62
CA VAL A 2 21.48 16.67 3.34
C VAL A 2 20.36 17.71 3.51
N SER A 3 19.27 17.57 2.76
CA SER A 3 18.08 18.40 2.93
C SER A 3 17.53 18.19 4.35
N GLN A 4 17.63 19.21 5.19
CA GLN A 4 16.94 19.23 6.48
C GLN A 4 15.43 19.20 6.22
N ARG A 5 14.83 18.00 6.27
CA ARG A 5 13.37 17.83 6.25
C ARG A 5 12.80 18.50 7.50
N HIS A 6 12.23 19.69 7.33
CA HIS A 6 11.52 20.40 8.39
C HIS A 6 10.27 19.59 8.75
N LYS A 7 10.15 19.16 10.02
CA LYS A 7 8.93 18.52 10.51
C LYS A 7 7.77 19.52 10.44
N ARG A 8 6.87 19.33 9.49
CA ARG A 8 5.61 20.09 9.38
C ARG A 8 4.49 19.29 10.03
N LYS A 9 3.56 19.98 10.69
CA LYS A 9 2.36 19.37 11.28
C LYS A 9 1.14 19.84 10.49
N ALA A 10 0.37 18.89 9.96
CA ALA A 10 -0.94 19.18 9.39
C ALA A 10 -1.98 19.29 10.51
N ARG A 11 -2.97 20.17 10.37
CA ARG A 11 -4.11 20.31 11.28
C ARG A 11 -5.37 20.48 10.44
N LEU A 12 -6.44 19.80 10.83
CA LEU A 12 -7.77 20.07 10.29
C LEU A 12 -8.28 21.40 10.85
N ALA A 13 -8.96 22.16 9.99
CA ALA A 13 -9.59 23.44 10.32
C ALA A 13 -10.94 23.54 9.60
N ASP A 14 -11.67 24.63 9.85
CA ASP A 14 -12.99 24.90 9.27
C ASP A 14 -14.06 23.83 9.57
N PHE A 15 -14.45 23.79 10.85
CA PHE A 15 -15.49 22.88 11.32
C PHE A 15 -16.92 23.43 11.12
N GLY A 16 -17.10 24.49 10.32
CA GLY A 16 -18.41 25.16 10.13
C GLY A 16 -19.48 24.24 9.51
N ILE A 17 -19.05 23.23 8.76
CA ILE A 17 -19.92 22.22 8.14
C ILE A 17 -19.83 20.86 8.84
N SER A 18 -19.02 20.72 9.89
CA SER A 18 -18.90 19.47 10.64
C SER A 18 -20.18 19.12 11.38
N ARG A 19 -20.36 17.83 11.66
CA ARG A 19 -21.55 17.27 12.31
C ARG A 19 -21.15 16.31 13.42
N ARG A 20 -21.91 16.30 14.50
CA ARG A 20 -21.72 15.37 15.61
C ARG A 20 -22.78 14.27 15.52
N LEU A 21 -22.35 13.04 15.30
CA LEU A 21 -23.20 11.85 15.42
C LEU A 21 -23.42 11.54 16.91
N LYS A 22 -24.63 11.11 17.29
CA LYS A 22 -24.85 10.54 18.63
C LYS A 22 -24.20 9.17 18.71
N GLN A 23 -23.96 8.71 19.94
CA GLN A 23 -23.38 7.38 20.17
C GLN A 23 -24.29 6.31 19.55
N GLY A 24 -23.73 5.48 18.66
CA GLY A 24 -24.47 4.45 17.91
C GLY A 24 -25.00 4.87 16.54
N GLU A 25 -24.97 6.17 16.20
CA GLU A 25 -25.38 6.64 14.86
C GLU A 25 -24.21 6.55 13.87
N THR A 26 -24.51 6.08 12.65
CA THR A 26 -23.53 5.99 11.54
C THR A 26 -23.78 7.02 10.43
N THR A 27 -24.93 7.70 10.48
CA THR A 27 -25.41 8.60 9.42
C THR A 27 -26.12 9.80 10.02
N LEU A 28 -25.93 10.99 9.45
CA LEU A 28 -26.72 12.19 9.77
C LEU A 28 -27.28 12.84 8.51
N ARG A 29 -28.57 13.17 8.53
CA ARG A 29 -29.27 13.84 7.42
C ARG A 29 -29.22 15.35 7.58
N THR A 30 -28.55 16.08 6.67
CA THR A 30 -28.39 17.55 6.80
C THR A 30 -28.45 18.31 5.47
N ARG A 31 -28.50 19.66 5.54
CA ARG A 31 -28.40 20.55 4.36
C ARG A 31 -27.08 20.32 3.62
N ILE A 32 -27.13 20.41 2.29
CA ILE A 32 -25.99 20.23 1.40
C ILE A 32 -24.90 21.25 1.72
N ALA A 33 -23.69 20.78 1.96
CA ALA A 33 -22.50 21.61 2.13
C ALA A 33 -21.26 20.88 1.60
N GLY A 34 -20.33 21.60 0.98
CA GLY A 34 -19.08 21.03 0.46
C GLY A 34 -18.58 21.74 -0.78
N THR A 35 -17.27 21.71 -0.98
CA THR A 35 -16.63 22.26 -2.19
C THR A 35 -16.94 21.35 -3.37
N ARG A 36 -17.25 21.94 -4.54
CA ARG A 36 -17.42 21.20 -5.80
C ARG A 36 -16.22 20.28 -6.03
N CYS A 37 -16.43 19.08 -6.58
CA CYS A 37 -15.40 18.03 -6.73
C CYS A 37 -14.88 17.37 -5.45
N TRP A 38 -15.09 17.95 -4.28
CA TRP A 38 -14.60 17.42 -3.00
C TRP A 38 -15.77 16.92 -2.14
N LYS A 39 -16.67 16.19 -2.79
CA LYS A 39 -17.86 15.57 -2.23
C LYS A 39 -17.85 14.10 -2.57
N ALA A 40 -18.26 13.25 -1.63
CA ALA A 40 -18.40 11.82 -1.90
C ALA A 40 -19.54 11.55 -2.90
N LYS A 41 -19.47 10.44 -3.63
CA LYS A 41 -20.42 10.04 -4.68
C LYS A 41 -21.87 10.13 -4.23
N GLU A 42 -22.18 9.62 -3.05
CA GLU A 42 -23.52 9.63 -2.47
C GLU A 42 -24.05 11.04 -2.13
N THR A 43 -23.15 12.03 -2.02
CA THR A 43 -23.47 13.41 -1.61
C THR A 43 -23.54 14.40 -2.79
N ILE A 44 -23.11 14.02 -4.00
CA ILE A 44 -22.99 14.95 -5.14
C ILE A 44 -24.35 15.33 -5.74
N ASN A 45 -25.29 14.39 -5.83
CA ASN A 45 -26.54 14.55 -6.57
C ASN A 45 -27.78 14.80 -5.69
N GLU A 46 -27.62 14.85 -4.36
CA GLU A 46 -28.77 15.03 -3.48
C GLU A 46 -29.26 16.48 -3.51
N LYS A 47 -30.57 16.65 -3.74
CA LYS A 47 -31.20 17.96 -3.96
C LYS A 47 -31.82 18.59 -2.70
N VAL A 48 -31.96 17.85 -1.61
CA VAL A 48 -32.73 18.31 -0.42
C VAL A 48 -32.08 17.93 0.91
N ASN A 49 -31.58 16.70 1.05
CA ASN A 49 -31.03 16.22 2.32
C ASN A 49 -30.05 15.07 2.08
N THR A 50 -28.85 15.19 2.63
CA THR A 50 -27.76 14.23 2.42
C THR A 50 -27.47 13.38 3.63
N ASN A 51 -27.33 12.08 3.41
CA ASN A 51 -26.89 11.12 4.41
C ASN A 51 -25.36 11.10 4.49
N TYR A 52 -24.77 12.08 5.18
CA TYR A 52 -23.33 12.09 5.42
C TYR A 52 -22.95 10.94 6.37
N LYS A 53 -21.95 10.15 5.97
CA LYS A 53 -21.41 9.02 6.74
C LYS A 53 -19.91 9.20 6.92
N ARG A 54 -19.35 8.47 7.88
CA ARG A 54 -17.89 8.39 8.05
C ARG A 54 -17.18 7.93 6.77
N SER A 55 -17.81 7.05 5.99
CA SER A 55 -17.27 6.59 4.69
C SER A 55 -17.31 7.67 3.61
N SER A 56 -18.13 8.71 3.75
CA SER A 56 -18.10 9.89 2.86
C SER A 56 -16.80 10.67 3.08
N ASP A 57 -16.40 10.88 4.34
CA ASP A 57 -15.13 11.53 4.67
C ASP A 57 -13.92 10.71 4.17
N ILE A 58 -14.02 9.37 4.18
CA ILE A 58 -12.95 8.48 3.66
C ILE A 58 -12.73 8.68 2.17
N GLN A 59 -13.79 8.79 1.36
CA GLN A 59 -13.63 9.03 -0.07
C GLN A 59 -12.96 10.39 -0.34
N VAL A 60 -13.39 11.45 0.36
CA VAL A 60 -12.79 12.78 0.21
C VAL A 60 -11.34 12.80 0.71
N ALA A 61 -11.04 12.09 1.81
CA ALA A 61 -9.68 11.91 2.27
C ALA A 61 -8.82 11.15 1.25
N GLY A 62 -9.36 10.13 0.57
CA GLY A 62 -8.68 9.41 -0.51
C GLY A 62 -8.36 10.30 -1.70
N MET A 63 -9.31 11.17 -2.09
CA MET A 63 -9.07 12.21 -3.10
C MET A 63 -7.93 13.15 -2.69
N LEU A 64 -7.88 13.56 -1.42
CA LEU A 64 -6.84 14.44 -0.89
C LEU A 64 -5.48 13.74 -0.80
N VAL A 65 -5.44 12.46 -0.41
CA VAL A 65 -4.21 11.65 -0.41
C VAL A 65 -3.64 11.61 -1.82
N TYR A 66 -4.45 11.30 -2.83
CA TYR A 66 -4.01 11.34 -4.22
C TYR A 66 -3.48 12.72 -4.60
N TYR A 67 -4.23 13.79 -4.32
CA TYR A 67 -3.83 15.16 -4.64
C TYR A 67 -2.46 15.54 -4.06
N ILE A 68 -2.19 15.16 -2.81
CA ILE A 68 -0.89 15.43 -2.17
C ILE A 68 0.23 14.64 -2.85
N LEU A 69 0.00 13.35 -3.10
CA LEU A 69 1.03 12.45 -3.63
C LEU A 69 1.31 12.66 -5.12
N SER A 70 0.29 13.05 -5.90
CA SER A 70 0.40 13.34 -7.33
C SER A 70 0.93 14.75 -7.62
N GLY A 71 1.20 15.55 -6.59
CA GLY A 71 1.66 16.93 -6.75
C GLY A 71 0.59 17.92 -7.23
N GLY A 72 -0.69 17.61 -7.01
CA GLY A 72 -1.80 18.54 -7.26
C GLY A 72 -2.91 18.03 -8.17
N HIS A 73 -2.85 16.79 -8.65
CA HIS A 73 -3.87 16.25 -9.54
C HIS A 73 -5.06 15.69 -8.75
N HIS A 74 -6.27 15.80 -9.29
CA HIS A 74 -7.47 15.19 -8.72
C HIS A 74 -7.77 13.82 -9.35
N PRO A 75 -8.13 12.77 -8.59
CA PRO A 75 -8.25 11.42 -9.17
C PRO A 75 -9.44 11.28 -10.12
N PHE A 76 -10.43 12.17 -10.02
CA PHE A 76 -11.60 12.21 -10.93
C PHE A 76 -11.44 13.25 -12.05
N GLY A 77 -10.20 13.69 -12.31
CA GLY A 77 -9.89 14.74 -13.26
C GLY A 77 -10.14 16.14 -12.70
N GLU A 78 -9.57 17.12 -13.39
CA GLU A 78 -9.86 18.55 -13.22
C GLU A 78 -10.92 18.94 -14.27
N ASP A 79 -11.61 20.08 -14.10
CA ASP A 79 -12.65 20.61 -15.00
C ASP A 79 -14.10 20.13 -14.82
N VAL A 80 -14.95 20.43 -15.82
CA VAL A 80 -16.42 20.35 -15.76
C VAL A 80 -16.95 18.94 -15.50
N ASP A 81 -16.20 17.91 -15.89
CA ASP A 81 -16.59 16.52 -15.82
C ASP A 81 -16.27 15.85 -14.47
N CYS A 82 -15.56 16.51 -13.57
CA CYS A 82 -15.12 15.91 -12.32
C CYS A 82 -16.29 15.35 -11.47
N GLU A 83 -17.38 16.10 -11.26
CA GLU A 83 -18.56 15.59 -10.53
C GLU A 83 -19.25 14.45 -11.30
N TYR A 84 -19.23 14.49 -12.63
CA TYR A 84 -19.72 13.39 -13.47
C TYR A 84 -18.86 12.14 -13.27
N ASN A 85 -17.53 12.27 -13.28
CA ASN A 85 -16.58 11.19 -13.04
C ASN A 85 -16.77 10.57 -11.66
N ILE A 86 -16.94 11.37 -10.59
CA ILE A 86 -17.24 10.86 -9.25
C ILE A 86 -18.58 10.10 -9.26
N SER A 87 -19.61 10.64 -9.91
CA SER A 87 -20.92 9.97 -10.01
C SER A 87 -20.86 8.63 -10.75
N ARG A 88 -19.94 8.51 -11.71
CA ARG A 88 -19.71 7.31 -12.52
C ARG A 88 -18.63 6.38 -11.95
N GLY A 89 -17.96 6.75 -10.86
CA GLY A 89 -16.84 6.01 -10.31
C GLY A 89 -15.62 5.94 -11.25
N ARG A 90 -15.47 6.90 -12.17
CA ARG A 90 -14.38 6.92 -13.16
C ARG A 90 -13.21 7.74 -12.63
N TYR A 91 -12.10 7.10 -12.33
CA TYR A 91 -10.90 7.76 -11.82
C TYR A 91 -9.64 7.35 -12.60
N SER A 92 -8.59 8.16 -12.50
CA SER A 92 -7.24 7.87 -12.97
C SER A 92 -6.26 8.12 -11.83
N LEU A 93 -5.36 7.14 -11.59
CA LEU A 93 -4.25 7.27 -10.64
C LEU A 93 -2.89 7.28 -11.33
N GLU A 94 -2.84 7.69 -12.60
CA GLU A 94 -1.64 7.61 -13.45
C GLU A 94 -0.45 8.41 -12.92
N HIS A 95 -0.68 9.42 -12.08
CA HIS A 95 0.37 10.25 -11.48
C HIS A 95 0.96 9.65 -10.20
N LEU A 96 0.63 8.41 -9.85
CA LEU A 96 1.31 7.65 -8.82
C LEU A 96 2.18 6.57 -9.44
N ASP A 97 3.40 6.41 -8.94
CA ASP A 97 4.28 5.28 -9.29
C ASP A 97 4.29 4.19 -8.21
N ASP A 98 3.92 4.54 -6.97
CA ASP A 98 3.90 3.61 -5.83
C ASP A 98 2.63 2.77 -5.84
N ASP A 99 2.79 1.47 -6.11
CA ASP A 99 1.71 0.49 -6.15
C ASP A 99 0.93 0.38 -4.83
N VAL A 100 1.59 0.60 -3.68
CA VAL A 100 0.95 0.59 -2.34
C VAL A 100 0.14 1.87 -2.12
N ALA A 101 0.62 3.00 -2.64
CA ALA A 101 -0.14 4.25 -2.59
C ALA A 101 -1.41 4.16 -3.46
N LYS A 102 -1.32 3.54 -4.65
CA LYS A 102 -2.47 3.26 -5.51
C LYS A 102 -3.49 2.37 -4.78
N ASP A 103 -3.04 1.25 -4.21
CA ASP A 103 -3.90 0.32 -3.48
C ASP A 103 -4.68 1.01 -2.34
N LEU A 104 -4.02 1.91 -1.61
CA LEU A 104 -4.66 2.72 -0.56
C LEU A 104 -5.74 3.63 -1.16
N VAL A 105 -5.37 4.43 -2.17
CA VAL A 105 -6.27 5.43 -2.75
C VAL A 105 -7.48 4.76 -3.36
N GLU A 106 -7.30 3.68 -4.15
CA GLU A 106 -8.40 2.92 -4.76
C GLU A 106 -9.38 2.39 -3.70
N TRP A 107 -8.87 1.86 -2.58
CA TRP A 107 -9.71 1.39 -1.49
C TRP A 107 -10.51 2.53 -0.84
N MET A 108 -9.87 3.68 -0.60
CA MET A 108 -10.51 4.86 -0.02
C MET A 108 -11.57 5.48 -0.92
N ILE A 109 -11.32 5.56 -2.24
CA ILE A 109 -12.21 6.22 -3.21
C ILE A 109 -13.27 5.30 -3.81
N ASN A 110 -13.36 4.05 -3.33
CA ASN A 110 -14.29 3.04 -3.85
C ASN A 110 -15.70 3.61 -4.01
N GLU A 111 -16.34 3.29 -5.14
CA GLU A 111 -17.65 3.82 -5.45
C GLU A 111 -18.75 3.35 -4.49
N ASN A 112 -18.59 2.16 -3.89
CA ASN A 112 -19.48 1.63 -2.88
C ASN A 112 -19.01 2.08 -1.48
N PRO A 113 -19.78 2.91 -0.75
CA PRO A 113 -19.40 3.40 0.57
C PRO A 113 -19.15 2.30 1.61
N ASN A 114 -19.69 1.10 1.42
CA ASN A 114 -19.51 -0.03 2.34
C ASN A 114 -18.19 -0.79 2.11
N GLU A 115 -17.58 -0.65 0.93
CA GLU A 115 -16.28 -1.26 0.60
C GLU A 115 -15.10 -0.35 0.96
N ARG A 116 -15.37 0.90 1.36
CA ARG A 116 -14.35 1.85 1.81
C ARG A 116 -13.83 1.46 3.21
N PRO A 117 -12.55 1.67 3.50
CA PRO A 117 -11.98 1.39 4.81
C PRO A 117 -12.54 2.30 5.91
N THR A 118 -12.49 1.85 7.16
CA THR A 118 -12.56 2.77 8.30
C THR A 118 -11.26 3.59 8.45
N VAL A 119 -11.27 4.59 9.33
CA VAL A 119 -10.05 5.36 9.63
C VAL A 119 -8.95 4.46 10.19
N GLU A 120 -9.32 3.55 11.10
CA GLU A 120 -8.38 2.61 11.72
C GLU A 120 -7.78 1.66 10.68
N GLN A 121 -8.61 1.14 9.77
CA GLN A 121 -8.16 0.31 8.66
C GLN A 121 -7.26 1.08 7.69
N THR A 122 -7.59 2.34 7.39
CA THR A 122 -6.77 3.24 6.56
C THR A 122 -5.39 3.43 7.18
N LEU A 123 -5.32 3.72 8.48
CA LEU A 123 -4.05 3.93 9.20
C LEU A 123 -3.24 2.64 9.39
N ALA A 124 -3.90 1.48 9.40
CA ALA A 124 -3.23 0.18 9.41
C ALA A 124 -2.68 -0.24 8.04
N HIS A 125 -3.06 0.46 6.96
CA HIS A 125 -2.65 0.14 5.60
C HIS A 125 -1.12 0.19 5.43
N PRO A 126 -0.51 -0.71 4.61
CA PRO A 126 0.94 -0.78 4.46
C PRO A 126 1.64 0.45 3.88
N PHE A 127 0.86 1.36 3.29
CA PHE A 127 1.36 2.69 2.93
C PHE A 127 2.01 3.40 4.13
N PHE A 128 1.42 3.26 5.33
CA PHE A 128 1.90 3.89 6.56
C PHE A 128 2.90 3.04 7.36
N TRP A 129 3.29 1.86 6.86
CA TRP A 129 4.24 1.01 7.57
C TRP A 129 5.65 1.60 7.55
N THR A 130 6.36 1.44 8.66
CA THR A 130 7.80 1.74 8.74
C THR A 130 8.61 0.74 7.92
N ASP A 131 9.82 1.13 7.54
CA ASP A 131 10.76 0.26 6.84
C ASP A 131 11.00 -1.05 7.61
N ASP A 132 11.13 -0.99 8.93
CA ASP A 132 11.28 -2.19 9.78
C ASP A 132 10.08 -3.15 9.65
N ARG A 133 8.85 -2.61 9.61
CA ARG A 133 7.63 -3.42 9.45
C ARG A 133 7.55 -4.00 8.04
N ARG A 134 7.93 -3.25 7.01
CA ARG A 134 8.01 -3.73 5.62
C ARG A 134 9.02 -4.86 5.47
N VAL A 135 10.23 -4.72 6.04
CA VAL A 135 11.26 -5.76 6.06
C VAL A 135 10.76 -7.00 6.79
N ARG A 136 10.12 -6.83 7.95
CA ARG A 136 9.53 -7.94 8.73
C ARG A 136 8.50 -8.72 7.91
N TYR A 137 7.59 -8.03 7.22
CA TYR A 137 6.63 -8.65 6.31
C TYR A 137 7.31 -9.49 5.23
N LEU A 138 8.35 -8.96 4.55
CA LEU A 138 9.11 -9.73 3.56
C LEU A 138 9.78 -10.97 4.14
N LYS A 139 10.28 -10.90 5.38
CA LYS A 139 10.84 -12.07 6.08
C LYS A 139 9.79 -13.15 6.33
N ILE A 140 8.56 -12.77 6.68
CA ILE A 140 7.45 -13.71 6.90
C ILE A 140 7.12 -14.42 5.59
N LEU A 141 7.01 -13.67 4.49
CA LEU A 141 6.83 -14.29 3.18
C LEU A 141 8.00 -15.21 2.80
N GLY A 142 9.23 -14.91 3.24
CA GLY A 142 10.38 -15.80 3.12
C GLY A 142 10.30 -17.10 3.95
N ASN A 143 9.36 -17.20 4.89
CA ASN A 143 9.02 -18.42 5.62
C ASN A 143 7.86 -19.21 5.01
N GLU A 144 7.08 -18.61 4.10
CA GLU A 144 5.99 -19.32 3.43
C GLU A 144 6.53 -20.47 2.59
N LYS A 145 5.72 -21.52 2.43
CA LYS A 145 6.12 -22.80 1.80
C LYS A 145 6.68 -22.58 0.39
N GLU A 146 6.11 -21.64 -0.35
CA GLU A 146 6.52 -21.27 -1.70
C GLU A 146 7.92 -20.68 -1.74
N ALA A 147 8.25 -19.77 -0.82
CA ALA A 147 9.60 -19.19 -0.73
C ALA A 147 10.61 -20.19 -0.15
N GLU A 148 10.21 -21.01 0.82
CA GLU A 148 11.03 -22.11 1.33
C GLU A 148 11.42 -23.10 0.22
N ASN A 149 10.46 -23.46 -0.63
CA ASN A 149 10.66 -24.33 -1.78
C ASN A 149 11.07 -23.59 -3.06
N CYS A 150 11.64 -22.38 -2.96
CA CYS A 150 11.97 -21.54 -4.13
C CYS A 150 12.77 -22.25 -5.24
N ARG A 151 13.58 -23.26 -4.91
CA ARG A 151 14.41 -24.02 -5.88
C ARG A 151 13.61 -25.02 -6.72
N ASN A 152 12.45 -25.44 -6.24
CA ASN A 152 11.52 -26.32 -6.95
C ASN A 152 10.14 -25.64 -7.02
N ALA A 153 10.15 -24.30 -7.18
CA ALA A 153 8.93 -23.53 -7.27
C ALA A 153 8.17 -23.94 -8.53
N ASP A 154 6.85 -23.92 -8.39
CA ASP A 154 5.93 -24.17 -9.50
C ASP A 154 6.07 -23.11 -10.61
N GLU A 155 6.11 -23.55 -11.87
CA GLU A 155 6.34 -22.66 -13.02
C GLU A 155 5.19 -21.67 -13.23
N GLU A 156 3.95 -22.07 -12.96
CA GLU A 156 2.78 -21.18 -13.06
C GLU A 156 2.91 -20.04 -12.05
N LEU A 157 3.27 -20.37 -10.80
CA LEU A 157 3.52 -19.38 -9.76
C LEU A 157 4.65 -18.41 -10.16
N LEU A 158 5.75 -18.92 -10.74
CA LEU A 158 6.85 -18.10 -11.21
C LEU A 158 6.45 -17.16 -12.35
N ASN A 159 5.59 -17.61 -13.26
CA ASN A 159 5.07 -16.78 -14.35
C ASN A 159 4.07 -15.72 -13.85
N VAL A 160 3.31 -16.00 -12.79
CA VAL A 160 2.42 -15.00 -12.20
C VAL A 160 3.26 -13.94 -11.46
N ILE A 161 4.21 -14.36 -10.61
CA ILE A 161 5.01 -13.40 -9.84
C ILE A 161 5.92 -12.54 -10.74
N SER A 162 6.42 -13.07 -11.86
CA SER A 162 7.24 -12.30 -12.80
C SER A 162 6.47 -11.12 -13.39
N LYS A 163 5.17 -11.26 -13.69
CA LYS A 163 4.34 -10.16 -14.23
C LYS A 163 4.24 -8.95 -13.30
N HIS A 164 4.33 -9.15 -11.99
CA HIS A 164 4.34 -8.06 -11.01
C HIS A 164 5.74 -7.48 -10.75
N THR A 165 6.78 -8.16 -11.22
CA THR A 165 8.17 -7.91 -10.80
C THR A 165 9.14 -7.66 -11.97
N GLU A 166 8.69 -7.82 -13.21
CA GLU A 166 9.44 -7.54 -14.42
C GLU A 166 9.81 -6.04 -14.49
N GLY A 167 11.08 -5.76 -14.83
CA GLY A 167 11.60 -4.40 -14.92
C GLY A 167 11.78 -3.66 -13.58
N LYS A 168 11.42 -4.28 -12.45
CA LYS A 168 11.59 -3.71 -11.10
C LYS A 168 13.06 -3.77 -10.65
N SER A 169 13.40 -2.96 -9.63
CA SER A 169 14.79 -2.80 -9.14
C SER A 169 15.48 -4.08 -8.69
N PHE A 170 14.70 -5.13 -8.39
CA PHE A 170 15.13 -6.41 -7.85
C PHE A 170 15.06 -7.58 -8.85
N SER A 171 14.85 -7.32 -10.14
CA SER A 171 14.83 -8.36 -11.19
C SER A 171 16.14 -9.17 -11.25
N GLU A 172 17.28 -8.49 -11.05
CA GLU A 172 18.61 -9.09 -10.97
C GLU A 172 19.22 -8.89 -9.57
N TRP A 173 18.44 -9.20 -8.53
CA TRP A 173 18.73 -8.84 -7.15
C TRP A 173 20.11 -9.28 -6.65
N LYS A 174 20.65 -10.42 -7.11
CA LYS A 174 21.98 -10.87 -6.65
C LYS A 174 23.09 -9.89 -7.00
N THR A 175 22.98 -9.24 -8.16
CA THR A 175 23.97 -8.24 -8.60
C THR A 175 23.95 -6.98 -7.74
N LYS A 176 22.85 -6.76 -6.99
CA LYS A 176 22.66 -5.60 -6.12
C LYS A 176 23.21 -5.81 -4.71
N PHE A 177 23.47 -7.05 -4.31
CA PHE A 177 24.14 -7.36 -3.04
C PHE A 177 25.66 -7.49 -3.23
N PRO A 178 26.47 -7.25 -2.18
CA PRO A 178 27.90 -7.57 -2.21
C PRO A 178 28.13 -9.03 -2.61
N SER A 179 29.01 -9.27 -3.58
CA SER A 179 29.20 -10.60 -4.16
C SER A 179 29.67 -11.63 -3.12
N GLU A 180 30.50 -11.21 -2.16
CA GLU A 180 30.95 -12.06 -1.06
C GLU A 180 29.79 -12.50 -0.16
N LEU A 181 28.80 -11.61 0.04
CA LEU A 181 27.61 -11.93 0.83
C LEU A 181 26.72 -12.94 0.09
N VAL A 182 26.49 -12.75 -1.20
CA VAL A 182 25.72 -13.70 -2.01
C VAL A 182 26.38 -15.07 -2.01
N GLN A 183 27.69 -15.15 -2.26
CA GLN A 183 28.45 -16.41 -2.23
C GLN A 183 28.39 -17.08 -0.85
N LYS A 184 28.50 -16.30 0.23
CA LYS A 184 28.39 -16.78 1.62
C LYS A 184 27.03 -17.41 1.90
N LEU A 185 25.94 -16.82 1.41
CA LEU A 185 24.57 -17.31 1.64
C LEU A 185 24.14 -18.43 0.70
N ASP A 186 24.56 -18.40 -0.57
CA ASP A 186 24.31 -19.47 -1.55
C ASP A 186 24.99 -20.79 -1.11
N GLY A 187 26.14 -20.67 -0.42
CA GLY A 187 26.94 -21.80 0.02
C GLY A 187 27.39 -22.68 -1.15
N LYS A 188 27.88 -23.90 -0.85
CA LYS A 188 28.45 -24.80 -1.86
C LYS A 188 27.43 -25.64 -2.65
N LYS A 189 26.17 -25.72 -2.23
CA LYS A 189 25.18 -26.68 -2.81
C LYS A 189 23.73 -26.17 -2.92
N LYS A 190 23.40 -24.96 -2.47
CA LYS A 190 22.01 -24.48 -2.42
C LYS A 190 21.91 -23.03 -2.88
N VAL A 191 22.31 -22.77 -4.12
CA VAL A 191 22.14 -21.48 -4.78
C VAL A 191 20.66 -21.08 -4.75
N TYR A 192 20.34 -19.84 -4.36
CA TYR A 192 18.99 -19.29 -4.49
C TYR A 192 18.70 -18.99 -5.96
N PRO A 193 17.50 -19.26 -6.47
CA PRO A 193 17.15 -18.86 -7.83
C PRO A 193 17.10 -17.33 -7.96
N GLU A 194 17.43 -16.80 -9.14
CA GLU A 194 17.33 -15.37 -9.46
C GLU A 194 15.87 -15.00 -9.75
N ASN A 195 15.02 -15.11 -8.73
CA ASN A 195 13.61 -14.72 -8.80
C ASN A 195 13.12 -14.23 -7.43
N THR A 196 11.89 -13.71 -7.38
CA THR A 196 11.29 -13.13 -6.18
C THR A 196 11.19 -14.11 -5.01
N LEU A 197 10.88 -15.39 -5.25
CA LEU A 197 10.84 -16.41 -4.17
C LEU A 197 12.25 -16.66 -3.60
N GLY A 198 13.26 -16.72 -4.47
CA GLY A 198 14.66 -16.81 -4.08
C GLY A 198 15.10 -15.62 -3.24
N LEU A 199 14.74 -14.41 -3.67
CA LEU A 199 15.02 -13.16 -2.94
C LEU A 199 14.35 -13.14 -1.56
N LEU A 200 13.06 -13.49 -1.46
CA LEU A 200 12.34 -13.54 -0.18
C LEU A 200 13.01 -14.52 0.79
N ARG A 201 13.39 -15.70 0.31
CA ARG A 201 14.10 -16.68 1.14
C ARG A 201 15.51 -16.19 1.53
N PHE A 202 16.20 -15.51 0.61
CA PHE A 202 17.50 -14.91 0.86
C PHE A 202 17.43 -13.83 1.94
N ILE A 203 16.51 -12.87 1.83
CA ILE A 203 16.27 -11.80 2.81
C ILE A 203 15.99 -12.39 4.18
N ARG A 204 15.09 -13.38 4.25
CA ARG A 204 14.77 -14.07 5.50
C ARG A 204 16.04 -14.67 6.12
N ASN A 205 16.85 -15.40 5.36
CA ASN A 205 18.05 -16.05 5.87
C ASN A 205 19.15 -15.06 6.27
N LEU A 206 19.30 -13.97 5.52
CA LEU A 206 20.19 -12.86 5.85
C LEU A 206 19.85 -12.28 7.22
N HIS A 207 18.58 -11.98 7.47
CA HIS A 207 18.15 -11.37 8.73
C HIS A 207 18.12 -12.34 9.91
N GLU A 208 17.91 -13.64 9.70
CA GLU A 208 17.90 -14.63 10.80
C GLU A 208 19.30 -15.09 11.19
N HIS A 209 20.18 -15.35 10.22
CA HIS A 209 21.47 -16.01 10.46
C HIS A 209 22.68 -15.09 10.28
N TYR A 210 22.53 -13.95 9.59
CA TYR A 210 23.62 -13.05 9.24
C TYR A 210 23.30 -11.61 9.67
N LYS A 211 22.80 -11.44 10.90
CA LYS A 211 22.34 -10.15 11.45
C LYS A 211 23.37 -9.03 11.32
N ALA A 212 24.66 -9.32 11.53
CA ALA A 212 25.75 -8.35 11.41
C ALA A 212 25.96 -7.84 9.96
N ASP A 213 25.61 -8.66 8.97
CA ASP A 213 25.62 -8.26 7.56
C ASP A 213 24.32 -7.54 7.20
N ALA A 214 23.18 -8.03 7.70
CA ALA A 214 21.86 -7.44 7.47
C ALA A 214 21.76 -5.97 7.90
N VAL A 215 22.32 -5.60 9.06
CA VAL A 215 22.29 -4.20 9.55
C VAL A 215 23.06 -3.22 8.66
N LYS A 216 23.94 -3.71 7.77
CA LYS A 216 24.70 -2.88 6.83
C LYS A 216 23.92 -2.62 5.54
N ILE A 217 22.79 -3.29 5.34
CA ILE A 217 22.00 -3.24 4.12
C ILE A 217 20.69 -2.52 4.41
N ASN A 218 20.50 -1.37 3.78
CA ASN A 218 19.19 -0.74 3.75
C ASN A 218 18.37 -1.36 2.60
N LEU A 219 17.57 -2.37 2.92
CA LEU A 219 16.80 -3.12 1.93
C LEU A 219 15.78 -2.24 1.18
N MET A 220 15.11 -1.32 1.87
CA MET A 220 14.12 -0.43 1.26
C MET A 220 14.77 0.62 0.34
N ALA A 221 16.01 1.03 0.62
CA ALA A 221 16.77 1.88 -0.29
C ALA A 221 17.37 1.10 -1.47
N LEU A 222 17.79 -0.15 -1.23
CA LEU A 222 18.37 -1.02 -2.27
C LEU A 222 17.31 -1.45 -3.30
N PHE A 223 16.08 -1.72 -2.83
CA PHE A 223 14.97 -2.13 -3.67
C PHE A 223 13.70 -1.32 -3.34
N PRO A 224 13.58 -0.09 -3.86
CA PRO A 224 12.49 0.82 -3.50
C PRO A 224 11.09 0.31 -3.88
N ASP A 225 10.99 -0.54 -4.90
CA ASP A 225 9.72 -1.10 -5.40
C ASP A 225 9.43 -2.53 -4.91
N LEU A 226 10.37 -3.18 -4.23
CA LEU A 226 10.23 -4.58 -3.79
C LEU A 226 9.03 -4.80 -2.88
N PHE A 227 8.90 -3.96 -1.85
CA PHE A 227 7.83 -4.13 -0.88
C PHE A 227 6.46 -4.02 -1.54
N GLY A 228 6.26 -3.00 -2.38
CA GLY A 228 4.98 -2.76 -3.01
C GLY A 228 4.59 -3.86 -3.99
N SER A 229 5.48 -4.22 -4.90
CA SER A 229 5.21 -5.28 -5.88
C SER A 229 4.93 -6.63 -5.22
N VAL A 230 5.67 -6.98 -4.16
CA VAL A 230 5.42 -8.23 -3.41
C VAL A 230 4.11 -8.17 -2.63
N TYR A 231 3.79 -7.03 -2.00
CA TYR A 231 2.56 -6.88 -1.23
C TYR A 231 1.30 -7.03 -2.10
N ILE A 232 1.27 -6.41 -3.28
CA ILE A 232 0.14 -6.52 -4.23
C ILE A 232 -0.01 -7.95 -4.72
N PHE A 233 1.09 -8.58 -5.13
CA PHE A 233 1.08 -9.99 -5.51
C PHE A 233 0.54 -10.89 -4.37
N ALA A 234 1.03 -10.69 -3.15
CA ALA A 234 0.59 -11.45 -1.98
C ALA A 234 -0.88 -11.22 -1.65
N LYS A 235 -1.39 -9.99 -1.85
CA LYS A 235 -2.82 -9.66 -1.71
C LYS A 235 -3.67 -10.44 -2.71
N GLU A 236 -3.32 -10.43 -3.99
CA GLU A 236 -4.04 -11.12 -5.06
C GLU A 236 -4.05 -12.64 -4.89
N ARG A 237 -2.95 -13.21 -4.37
CA ARG A 237 -2.84 -14.64 -4.07
C ARG A 237 -3.47 -15.05 -2.73
N GLY A 238 -4.03 -14.09 -1.99
CA GLY A 238 -4.62 -14.34 -0.67
C GLY A 238 -3.61 -14.70 0.43
N TRP A 239 -2.32 -14.42 0.23
CA TRP A 239 -1.26 -14.69 1.21
C TRP A 239 -1.39 -13.77 2.43
N ASN A 240 -1.91 -12.55 2.25
CA ASN A 240 -2.14 -11.61 3.34
C ASN A 240 -3.19 -12.09 4.35
N SER A 241 -4.02 -13.06 3.96
CA SER A 241 -5.03 -13.68 4.83
C SER A 241 -4.53 -14.93 5.55
N ARG A 242 -3.26 -15.31 5.37
CA ARG A 242 -2.65 -16.46 6.06
C ARG A 242 -2.38 -16.11 7.51
N GLU A 243 -2.57 -17.08 8.40
CA GLU A 243 -2.40 -16.90 9.85
C GLU A 243 -1.02 -16.37 10.24
N SER A 244 0.04 -16.88 9.60
CA SER A 244 1.43 -16.42 9.77
C SER A 244 1.61 -14.93 9.50
N VAL A 245 0.88 -14.38 8.52
CA VAL A 245 0.93 -12.98 8.12
C VAL A 245 0.03 -12.13 9.03
N ILE A 246 -1.18 -12.62 9.33
CA ILE A 246 -2.16 -11.94 10.19
C ILE A 246 -1.60 -11.74 11.61
N MET A 247 -0.98 -12.77 12.20
CA MET A 247 -0.44 -12.69 13.56
C MET A 247 0.63 -11.59 13.70
N ASP A 248 1.41 -11.33 12.65
CA ASP A 248 2.41 -10.28 12.65
C ASP A 248 1.81 -8.89 12.37
N ILE A 249 0.87 -8.80 11.42
CA ILE A 249 0.13 -7.57 11.15
C ILE A 249 -0.53 -7.05 12.46
N ASN A 250 -1.05 -7.96 13.28
CA ASN A 250 -1.74 -7.62 14.52
C ASN A 250 -0.83 -7.42 15.73
N SER A 251 0.41 -7.95 15.74
CA SER A 251 1.34 -7.80 16.88
C SER A 251 2.26 -6.59 16.79
N ALA A 252 2.25 -5.87 15.66
CA ALA A 252 2.98 -4.62 15.44
C ALA A 252 2.09 -3.35 15.51
N SER A 253 0.84 -3.49 15.95
CA SER A 253 -0.13 -2.40 16.13
C SER A 253 -0.24 -2.03 17.61
#